data_AF-A0A3M1R425-F1
#
_entry.id   AF-A0A3M1R425-F1
#
_cell.length_a   1.000
_cell.length_b   1.000
_cell.length_c   1.000
_cell.angle_alpha   90.00
_cell.angle_beta   90.00
_cell.angle_gamma   90.00
#
_symmetry.space_group_name_H-M   'P 1'
#
loop_
_entity.id
_entity.type
_entity.pdbx_description
1 polymer ?
#
loop_
_entity_poly.entity_id
_entity_poly.type
_entity_poly.pdbx_seq_one_letter_code
_entity_poly.pdbx_strand_id
1 'polypeptide(L)'
;MATSAPSNHPHAAPETVEQFKNSFAYGSRNDLLFKFLKRLSPEEAAEFFRSLLEKLGESFDDGDFDRIVQHVYAWQVRGYTPSAGEKRPWVYEEAPFTPLRKP
;
A
#
# COMPACT_ATOMS: atom_id res chain seq x y z
N MET A 1 -51.09 10.61 16.28
CA MET A 1 -49.87 11.12 15.63
C MET A 1 -48.70 10.80 16.55
N ALA A 2 -47.92 9.76 16.23
CA ALA A 2 -46.72 9.43 16.99
C ALA A 2 -45.53 10.16 16.35
N THR A 3 -44.95 11.10 17.07
CA THR A 3 -43.70 11.78 16.68
C THR A 3 -42.54 10.80 16.90
N SER A 4 -41.95 10.30 15.82
CA SER A 4 -40.70 9.53 15.88
C SER A 4 -39.57 10.44 16.36
N ALA A 5 -38.87 10.03 17.43
CA ALA A 5 -37.66 10.68 17.90
C ALA A 5 -36.54 10.55 16.85
N PRO A 6 -35.61 11.53 16.76
CA PRO A 6 -34.48 11.43 15.85
C PRO A 6 -33.59 10.24 16.26
N SER A 7 -33.34 9.35 15.30
CA SER A 7 -32.43 8.22 15.43
C SER A 7 -31.01 8.74 15.66
N ASN A 8 -30.53 8.61 16.88
CA ASN A 8 -29.15 8.90 17.25
C ASN A 8 -28.26 7.78 16.69
N HIS A 9 -27.86 7.87 15.42
CA HIS A 9 -26.85 6.98 14.87
C HIS A 9 -25.49 7.39 15.46
N PRO A 10 -24.79 6.50 16.18
CA PRO A 10 -23.41 6.78 16.52
C PRO A 10 -22.63 6.98 15.21
N HIS A 11 -22.08 8.16 15.01
CA HIS A 11 -21.15 8.40 13.92
C HIS A 11 -20.02 7.36 14.04
N ALA A 12 -19.79 6.60 12.98
CA ALA A 12 -18.64 5.70 12.92
C ALA A 12 -17.38 6.51 13.26
N ALA A 13 -16.55 5.98 14.15
CA ALA A 13 -15.30 6.64 14.52
C ALA A 13 -14.48 6.94 13.24
N PRO A 14 -13.78 8.10 13.18
CA PRO A 14 -12.99 8.45 12.02
C PRO A 14 -11.91 7.40 11.75
N GLU A 15 -11.66 7.14 10.47
CA GLU A 15 -10.65 6.18 10.02
C GLU A 15 -9.23 6.69 10.36
N THR A 16 -8.38 5.81 10.88
CA THR A 16 -6.96 6.10 11.11
C THR A 16 -6.13 5.83 9.85
N VAL A 17 -4.93 6.43 9.76
CA VAL A 17 -3.99 6.16 8.65
C VAL A 17 -3.64 4.67 8.55
N GLU A 18 -3.51 3.98 9.69
CA GLU A 18 -3.27 2.54 9.70
C GLU A 18 -4.44 1.75 9.11
N GLN A 19 -5.68 2.08 9.49
CA GLN A 19 -6.87 1.46 8.92
C GLN A 19 -6.97 1.72 7.42
N PHE A 20 -6.73 2.97 7.00
CA PHE A 20 -6.72 3.37 5.61
C PHE A 20 -5.70 2.57 4.79
N LYS A 21 -4.42 2.58 5.17
CA LYS A 21 -3.36 1.90 4.41
C LYS A 21 -3.57 0.39 4.35
N ASN A 22 -4.12 -0.21 5.40
CA ASN A 22 -4.35 -1.66 5.47
C ASN A 22 -5.60 -2.08 4.68
N SER A 23 -6.56 -1.17 4.47
CA SER A 23 -7.81 -1.45 3.74
C SER A 23 -7.60 -1.88 2.28
N PHE A 24 -6.45 -1.54 1.67
CA PHE A 24 -6.11 -1.93 0.30
C PHE A 24 -5.69 -3.40 0.17
N ALA A 25 -5.23 -4.03 1.24
CA ALA A 25 -4.71 -5.39 1.19
C ALA A 25 -5.73 -6.39 1.75
N TYR A 26 -6.61 -6.87 0.87
CA TYR A 26 -7.74 -7.75 1.22
C TYR A 26 -8.71 -7.12 2.25
N GLY A 27 -8.78 -5.78 2.30
CA GLY A 27 -9.71 -5.03 3.13
C GLY A 27 -10.87 -4.45 2.31
N SER A 28 -11.52 -3.42 2.86
CA SER A 28 -12.71 -2.80 2.24
C SER A 28 -12.45 -2.12 0.90
N ARG A 29 -11.23 -1.63 0.65
CA ARG A 29 -10.85 -0.97 -0.61
C ARG A 29 -10.21 -1.92 -1.62
N ASN A 30 -9.56 -2.98 -1.14
CA ASN A 30 -8.91 -4.05 -1.92
C ASN A 30 -8.36 -3.61 -3.29
N ASP A 31 -7.15 -3.04 -3.29
CA ASP A 31 -6.48 -2.56 -4.50
C ASP A 31 -5.06 -3.14 -4.58
N LEU A 32 -4.77 -3.85 -5.67
CA LEU A 32 -3.48 -4.48 -5.89
C LEU A 32 -2.35 -3.47 -6.09
N LEU A 33 -2.63 -2.28 -6.64
CA LEU A 33 -1.63 -1.24 -6.85
C LEU A 33 -1.08 -0.72 -5.52
N PHE A 34 -1.91 -0.70 -4.48
CA PHE A 34 -1.59 -0.17 -3.16
C PHE A 34 -1.41 -1.23 -2.07
N LYS A 35 -1.50 -2.52 -2.42
CA LYS A 35 -1.37 -3.62 -1.46
C LYS A 35 -0.06 -3.60 -0.67
N PHE A 36 1.03 -3.09 -1.26
CA PHE A 36 2.34 -2.96 -0.61
C PHE A 36 2.31 -2.06 0.65
N LEU A 37 1.36 -1.12 0.74
CA LEU A 37 1.22 -0.20 1.88
C LEU A 37 0.97 -0.93 3.21
N LYS A 38 0.39 -2.15 3.17
CA LYS A 38 0.17 -2.95 4.38
C LYS A 38 1.47 -3.26 5.14
N ARG A 39 2.60 -3.32 4.44
CA ARG A 39 3.92 -3.63 5.02
C ARG A 39 4.69 -2.40 5.52
N LEU A 40 4.23 -1.20 5.23
CA LEU A 40 4.83 0.06 5.69
C LEU A 40 4.30 0.46 7.08
N SER A 41 5.02 1.32 7.81
CA SER A 41 4.44 2.02 8.98
C SER A 41 3.41 3.08 8.53
N PRO A 42 2.55 3.60 9.44
CA PRO A 42 1.68 4.74 9.12
C PRO A 42 2.45 5.97 8.64
N GLU A 43 3.62 6.26 9.22
CA GLU A 43 4.50 7.38 8.86
C GLU A 43 5.11 7.18 7.48
N GLU A 44 5.57 5.96 7.17
CA GLU A 44 6.07 5.61 5.85
C GLU A 44 4.99 5.70 4.77
N ALA A 45 3.77 5.27 5.07
CA ALA A 45 2.65 5.42 4.15
C ALA A 45 2.28 6.90 3.92
N ALA A 46 2.32 7.71 4.98
CA ALA A 46 2.10 9.16 4.87
C ALA A 46 3.18 9.82 3.99
N GLU A 47 4.46 9.43 4.15
CA GLU A 47 5.55 9.93 3.32
C GLU A 47 5.41 9.52 1.85
N PHE A 48 5.00 8.27 1.59
CA PHE A 48 4.69 7.82 0.23
C PHE A 48 3.69 8.74 -0.45
N PHE A 49 2.57 9.07 0.21
CA PHE A 49 1.53 9.94 -0.35
C PHE A 49 1.99 11.38 -0.48
N ARG A 50 2.71 11.92 0.52
CA ARG A 50 3.26 13.29 0.47
C ARG A 50 4.14 13.47 -0.76
N SER A 51 5.14 12.60 -0.91
CA SER A 51 6.08 12.66 -2.04
C SER A 51 5.42 12.33 -3.38
N LEU A 52 4.39 11.49 -3.41
CA LEU A 52 3.62 11.23 -4.64
C LEU A 52 2.91 12.49 -5.13
N LEU A 53 2.25 13.22 -4.21
CA LEU A 53 1.55 14.47 -4.54
C LEU A 53 2.52 15.58 -4.96
N GLU A 54 3.67 15.69 -4.29
CA GLU A 54 4.75 16.60 -4.65
C GLU A 54 5.25 16.34 -6.09
N LYS A 55 5.59 15.09 -6.40
CA LYS A 55 6.05 14.67 -7.72
C LYS A 55 5.00 14.85 -8.81
N LEU A 56 3.73 14.64 -8.49
CA LEU A 56 2.63 14.90 -9.41
C LEU A 56 2.56 16.39 -9.77
N GLY A 57 2.72 17.27 -8.78
CA GLY A 57 2.80 18.72 -9.00
C GLY A 57 3.94 19.08 -9.94
N GLU A 58 5.16 18.61 -9.66
CA GLU A 58 6.32 18.84 -10.53
C GLU A 58 6.10 18.31 -11.96
N SER A 59 5.48 17.14 -12.10
CA SER A 59 5.23 16.52 -13.41
C SER A 59 4.22 17.31 -14.24
N PHE A 60 3.31 18.06 -13.61
CA PHE A 60 2.43 18.97 -14.34
C PHE A 60 3.16 20.19 -14.89
N ASP A 61 4.26 20.61 -14.25
CA ASP A 61 5.05 21.76 -14.68
C ASP A 61 6.00 21.41 -15.83
N ASP A 62 6.64 20.24 -15.79
CA ASP A 62 7.67 19.85 -16.76
C ASP A 62 7.29 18.70 -17.70
N GLY A 63 6.17 18.02 -17.45
CA GLY A 63 5.66 16.91 -18.26
C GLY A 63 6.38 15.56 -18.03
N ASP A 64 7.32 15.48 -17.10
CA ASP A 64 8.08 14.26 -16.81
C ASP A 64 7.38 13.39 -15.76
N PHE A 65 6.52 12.48 -16.23
CA PHE A 65 5.80 11.53 -15.40
C PHE A 65 6.61 10.28 -14.99
N ASP A 66 7.81 10.07 -15.56
CA ASP A 66 8.63 8.89 -15.22
C ASP A 66 9.02 8.92 -13.74
N ARG A 67 9.20 10.11 -13.15
CA ARG A 67 9.46 10.26 -11.70
C ARG A 67 8.37 9.66 -10.82
N ILE A 68 7.10 9.70 -11.25
CA ILE A 68 5.98 9.12 -10.52
C ILE A 68 6.08 7.59 -10.60
N VAL A 69 6.36 7.06 -11.79
CA VAL A 69 6.54 5.61 -12.00
C VAL A 69 7.67 5.08 -11.12
N GLN A 70 8.83 5.75 -11.13
CA GLN A 70 9.98 5.37 -10.31
C GLN A 70 9.68 5.47 -8.81
N HIS A 71 8.93 6.49 -8.38
CA HIS A 71 8.50 6.64 -6.99
C HIS A 71 7.64 5.46 -6.53
N VAL A 72 6.57 5.14 -7.27
CA VAL A 72 5.69 4.01 -6.95
C VAL A 72 6.47 2.70 -6.93
N TYR A 73 7.33 2.48 -7.92
CA TYR A 73 8.16 1.28 -8.01
C TYR A 73 9.11 1.14 -6.80
N ALA A 74 9.83 2.19 -6.43
CA ALA A 74 10.75 2.16 -5.30
C ALA A 74 10.02 1.84 -3.97
N TRP A 75 8.81 2.37 -3.78
CA TRP A 75 8.00 2.10 -2.60
C TRP A 75 7.39 0.69 -2.60
N GLN A 76 7.03 0.14 -3.76
CA GLN A 76 6.66 -1.26 -3.88
C GLN A 76 7.83 -2.19 -3.51
N VAL A 77 9.04 -1.90 -4.00
CA VAL A 77 10.25 -2.63 -3.61
C VAL A 77 10.44 -2.56 -2.09
N ARG A 78 10.31 -1.38 -1.49
CA ARG A 78 10.41 -1.21 -0.03
C ARG A 78 9.37 -2.04 0.72
N GLY A 79 8.10 -1.98 0.32
CA GLY A 79 7.01 -2.69 0.99
C GLY A 79 7.06 -4.21 0.81
N TYR A 80 7.60 -4.71 -0.30
CA TYR A 80 7.68 -6.15 -0.57
C TYR A 80 9.01 -6.79 -0.21
N THR A 81 10.07 -6.01 -0.01
CA THR A 81 11.35 -6.53 0.46
C THR A 81 11.20 -7.01 1.90
N PRO A 82 11.40 -8.31 2.18
CA PRO A 82 11.35 -8.82 3.54
C PRO A 82 12.40 -8.16 4.42
N SER A 83 12.11 -8.01 5.72
CA SER A 83 13.09 -7.52 6.67
C SER A 83 14.27 -8.50 6.79
N ALA A 84 15.44 -8.01 7.19
CA ALA A 84 16.60 -8.88 7.40
C ALA A 84 16.26 -9.98 8.41
N GLY A 85 16.37 -11.25 7.99
CA GLY A 85 16.03 -12.42 8.80
C GLY A 85 14.58 -12.88 8.71
N GLU A 86 13.70 -12.15 8.02
CA GLU A 86 12.33 -12.61 7.76
C GLU A 86 12.37 -13.74 6.72
N LYS A 87 11.81 -14.91 7.09
CA LYS A 87 11.71 -16.03 6.16
C LYS A 87 10.79 -15.63 5.01
N ARG A 88 11.26 -15.82 3.78
CA ARG A 88 10.39 -15.72 2.60
C ARG A 88 9.27 -16.76 2.75
N PRO A 89 7.99 -16.37 2.77
CA PRO A 89 6.89 -17.28 3.07
C PRO A 89 6.68 -18.37 2.01
N TRP A 90 7.20 -18.17 0.80
CA TRP A 90 7.00 -19.05 -0.35
C TRP A 90 8.31 -19.70 -0.81
N VAL A 91 9.05 -20.27 0.14
CA VAL A 91 10.19 -21.16 -0.16
C VAL A 91 9.68 -22.58 -0.09
N TYR A 92 9.54 -23.21 -1.26
CA TYR A 92 9.15 -24.61 -1.37
C TYR A 92 10.41 -25.46 -1.50
N GLU A 93 10.48 -26.55 -0.74
CA GLU A 93 11.59 -27.51 -0.82
C GLU A 93 11.64 -28.19 -2.19
N GLU A 94 10.46 -28.50 -2.74
CA GLU A 94 10.30 -28.99 -4.11
C GLU A 94 9.75 -27.86 -4.99
N ALA A 95 10.54 -27.43 -5.97
CA ALA A 95 10.07 -26.54 -7.02
C ALA A 95 9.67 -27.37 -8.26
N PRO A 96 8.61 -27.00 -8.99
CA PRO A 96 8.19 -27.71 -10.21
C PRO A 96 9.21 -27.57 -11.36
N PHE A 97 10.30 -26.84 -11.14
CA PHE A 97 11.35 -26.59 -12.12
C PHE A 97 12.67 -27.21 -11.68
N THR A 98 13.34 -27.90 -12.60
CA THR A 98 14.71 -28.38 -12.41
C THR A 98 15.65 -27.19 -12.21
N PRO A 99 16.54 -27.20 -11.19
CA PRO A 99 17.52 -26.14 -10.99
C PRO A 99 18.40 -25.94 -12.23
N LEU A 100 18.61 -24.69 -12.64
CA LEU A 100 19.53 -24.36 -13.73
C LEU A 100 20.95 -24.76 -13.34
N ARG A 101 21.64 -25.48 -14.23
CA ARG A 101 23.08 -25.72 -14.08
C ARG A 101 23.81 -24.39 -14.17
N LYS A 102 24.78 -24.19 -13.26
CA LYS A 102 25.70 -23.04 -13.37
C LYS A 102 26.54 -23.18 -14.66
N PRO A 103 26.90 -22.05 -15.30
CA PRO A 103 27.82 -22.08 -16.43
C PRO A 103 29.17 -22.70 -16.06
#